data_AF-A0A0H2MNM0-F1
#
_entry.id   AF-A0A0H2MNM0-F1
#
_cell.length_a   1.000
_cell.length_b   1.000
_cell.length_c   1.000
_cell.angle_alpha   90.00
_cell.angle_beta   90.00
_cell.angle_gamma   90.00
#
_symmetry.space_group_name_H-M   'P 1'
#
loop_
_entity.id
_entity.type
_entity.pdbx_description
1 polymer ?
#
loop_
_entity_poly.entity_id
_entity_poly.type
_entity_poly.pdbx_seq_one_letter_code
_entity_poly.pdbx_strand_id
1 'polypeptide(L)'
;MFGNKNDVPLDRDASSRFLPWLIAMMVYLATMSLIIAITMNKLANRWDQGLSSSLTIQIPAEPSAEKRRTLEKQLKTFITKIENLDNISRVEQLNDTELNKLMEPWLGKDILLHDLPIPYLISIELDSSSAKTIDEIKLILAQDIPNASVDDHQRWLGNLLGLTKIIQIIALLVVILVGGAAALMVILVTRMGLAIHRQVVELFHHMGAHDSYIASRFQFHALKLSIVGGLSGLLLAGITVASFSSLLGQANSAILPTLTFTSGEWGLLLLMPLSASLIAMMTARLTVLRSLALMP
;
A
#
# COMPACT_ATOMS: atom_id res chain seq x y z
N MET A 1 -5.73 26.23 43.33
CA MET A 1 -7.01 26.61 42.69
C MET A 1 -6.70 27.27 41.35
N PHE A 2 -6.65 26.49 40.25
CA PHE A 2 -6.61 27.05 38.90
C PHE A 2 -7.94 26.67 38.22
N GLY A 3 -8.95 27.50 38.46
CA GLY A 3 -10.26 27.34 37.85
C GLY A 3 -10.16 27.68 36.36
N ASN A 4 -10.20 26.65 35.53
CA ASN A 4 -10.34 26.77 34.09
C ASN A 4 -11.80 27.20 33.79
N LYS A 5 -12.13 28.48 34.03
CA LYS A 5 -13.40 29.06 33.60
C LYS A 5 -13.29 29.35 32.11
N ASN A 6 -13.93 28.52 31.31
CA ASN A 6 -14.20 28.80 29.90
C ASN A 6 -15.24 29.93 29.85
N ASP A 7 -14.78 31.19 29.82
CA ASP A 7 -15.64 32.38 29.73
C ASP A 7 -16.27 32.58 28.34
N VAL A 8 -15.97 31.70 27.38
CA VAL A 8 -16.66 31.64 26.09
C VAL A 8 -17.46 30.34 26.03
N PRO A 9 -18.80 30.37 25.91
CA PRO A 9 -19.66 29.19 25.96
C PRO A 9 -19.63 28.39 24.64
N LEU A 10 -18.45 27.98 24.18
CA LEU A 10 -18.27 27.11 23.00
C LEU A 10 -18.60 25.64 23.29
N ASP A 11 -18.60 25.23 24.56
CA ASP A 11 -18.74 23.81 24.98
C ASP A 11 -20.19 23.31 25.08
N ARG A 12 -21.19 24.16 24.84
CA ARG A 12 -22.62 23.83 25.09
C ARG A 12 -23.47 23.66 23.84
N ASP A 13 -22.90 23.86 22.67
CA ASP A 13 -23.66 23.83 21.42
C ASP A 13 -23.63 22.45 20.77
N ALA A 14 -24.74 22.02 20.16
CA ALA A 14 -24.86 20.67 19.58
C ALA A 14 -23.75 20.39 18.54
N SER A 15 -23.33 21.43 17.83
CA SER A 15 -22.21 21.47 16.88
C SER A 15 -20.89 20.97 17.47
N SER A 16 -20.61 21.26 18.75
CA SER A 16 -19.38 20.84 19.45
C SER A 16 -19.31 19.33 19.71
N ARG A 17 -20.47 18.63 19.79
CA ARG A 17 -20.54 17.19 20.02
C ARG A 17 -20.40 16.37 18.73
N PHE A 18 -20.86 16.91 17.60
CA PHE A 18 -20.79 16.23 16.31
C PHE A 18 -19.43 16.38 15.62
N LEU A 19 -18.71 17.48 15.88
CA LEU A 19 -17.43 17.77 15.25
C LEU A 19 -16.36 16.66 15.49
N PRO A 20 -16.16 16.13 16.72
CA PRO A 20 -15.21 15.04 16.94
C PRO A 20 -15.58 13.77 16.20
N TRP A 21 -16.88 13.47 16.07
CA TRP A 21 -17.37 12.28 15.36
C TRP A 21 -17.14 12.38 13.85
N LEU A 22 -17.38 13.55 13.26
CA LEU A 22 -17.09 13.80 11.85
C LEU A 22 -15.58 13.71 11.56
N ILE A 23 -14.75 14.29 12.43
CA ILE A 23 -13.29 14.20 12.30
C ILE A 23 -12.84 12.74 12.46
N ALA A 24 -13.43 11.99 13.39
CA ALA A 24 -13.13 10.56 13.55
C ALA A 24 -13.42 9.77 12.27
N MET A 25 -14.56 10.02 11.63
CA MET A 25 -14.92 9.38 10.37
C MET A 25 -13.95 9.76 9.24
N MET A 26 -13.55 11.02 9.14
CA MET A 26 -12.57 11.48 8.16
C MET A 26 -11.18 10.85 8.39
N VAL A 27 -10.68 10.87 9.63
CA VAL A 27 -9.39 10.26 9.97
C VAL A 27 -9.43 8.76 9.76
N TYR A 28 -10.55 8.09 10.08
CA TYR A 28 -10.76 6.68 9.76
C TYR A 28 -10.61 6.40 8.25
N LEU A 29 -11.29 7.16 7.40
CA LEU A 29 -11.22 6.99 5.94
C LEU A 29 -9.81 7.24 5.40
N ALA A 30 -9.15 8.32 5.86
CA ALA A 30 -7.78 8.63 5.48
C ALA A 30 -6.79 7.53 5.91
N THR A 31 -6.94 7.03 7.15
CA THR A 31 -6.10 5.97 7.70
C THR A 31 -6.32 4.65 6.95
N MET A 32 -7.56 4.26 6.67
CA MET A 32 -7.88 3.05 5.89
C MET A 32 -7.32 3.14 4.48
N SER A 33 -7.44 4.30 3.83
CA SER A 33 -6.85 4.52 2.50
C SER A 33 -5.33 4.34 2.51
N LEU A 34 -4.66 4.86 3.54
CA LEU A 34 -3.22 4.66 3.72
C LEU A 34 -2.86 3.19 3.96
N ILE A 35 -3.63 2.48 4.80
CA ILE A 35 -3.41 1.05 5.08
C ILE A 35 -3.54 0.22 3.80
N ILE A 36 -4.53 0.53 2.95
CA ILE A 36 -4.70 -0.12 1.65
C ILE A 36 -3.47 0.12 0.77
N ALA A 37 -2.97 1.35 0.69
CA ALA A 37 -1.78 1.69 -0.10
C ALA A 37 -0.53 0.92 0.38
N ILE A 38 -0.30 0.88 1.70
CA ILE A 38 0.81 0.15 2.32
C ILE A 38 0.68 -1.36 2.04
N THR A 39 -0.51 -1.92 2.24
CA THR A 39 -0.78 -3.35 2.05
C THR A 39 -0.57 -3.76 0.60
N MET A 40 -1.01 -2.93 -0.36
CA MET A 40 -0.83 -3.21 -1.77
C MET A 40 0.64 -3.14 -2.19
N ASN A 41 1.41 -2.20 -1.62
CA ASN A 41 2.86 -2.14 -1.83
C ASN A 41 3.58 -3.39 -1.31
N LYS A 42 3.18 -3.90 -0.13
CA LYS A 42 3.71 -5.15 0.41
C LYS A 42 3.35 -6.35 -0.43
N LEU A 43 2.12 -6.42 -0.91
CA LEU A 43 1.66 -7.48 -1.78
C LEU A 43 2.47 -7.50 -3.08
N ALA A 44 2.65 -6.32 -3.70
CA ALA A 44 3.45 -6.15 -4.90
C ALA A 44 4.91 -6.57 -4.68
N ASN A 45 5.56 -6.11 -3.60
CA ASN A 45 6.95 -6.46 -3.29
C ASN A 45 7.12 -7.96 -2.97
N ARG A 46 6.14 -8.60 -2.30
CA ARG A 46 6.20 -10.03 -2.03
C ARG A 46 6.09 -10.86 -3.31
N TRP A 47 5.25 -10.42 -4.24
CA TRP A 47 5.10 -11.07 -5.54
C TRP A 47 6.32 -10.82 -6.43
N ASP A 48 6.89 -9.62 -6.35
CA ASP A 48 8.16 -9.28 -6.99
C ASP A 48 9.28 -10.20 -6.51
N GLN A 49 9.48 -10.34 -5.20
CA GLN A 49 10.52 -11.24 -4.65
C GLN A 49 10.25 -12.72 -4.91
N GLY A 50 8.98 -13.14 -4.99
CA GLY A 50 8.62 -14.54 -5.22
C GLY A 50 8.72 -15.02 -6.67
N LEU A 51 8.73 -14.11 -7.65
CA LEU A 51 8.69 -14.42 -9.09
C LEU A 51 9.79 -13.74 -9.91
N SER A 52 10.41 -12.66 -9.44
CA SER A 52 11.45 -11.93 -10.21
C SER A 52 12.77 -12.68 -10.30
N SER A 53 13.02 -13.63 -9.39
CA SER A 53 14.25 -14.42 -9.34
C SER A 53 14.17 -15.74 -10.08
N SER A 54 13.01 -16.18 -10.62
CA SER A 54 12.94 -17.43 -11.37
C SER A 54 12.63 -17.19 -12.85
N LEU A 55 13.48 -17.74 -13.72
CA LEU A 55 13.33 -17.71 -15.17
C LEU A 55 13.13 -19.14 -15.65
N THR A 56 12.03 -19.38 -16.37
CA THR A 56 11.74 -20.69 -16.94
C THR A 56 12.04 -20.67 -18.42
N ILE A 57 12.95 -21.54 -18.85
CA ILE A 57 13.25 -21.77 -20.26
C ILE A 57 12.49 -23.01 -20.71
N GLN A 58 11.67 -22.85 -21.74
CA GLN A 58 10.93 -23.94 -22.35
C GLN A 58 11.55 -24.31 -23.69
N ILE A 59 11.95 -25.57 -23.83
CA ILE A 59 12.52 -26.11 -25.06
C ILE A 59 11.54 -27.15 -25.62
N PRO A 60 10.98 -26.94 -26.83
CA PRO A 60 10.06 -27.88 -27.45
C PRO A 60 10.69 -29.28 -27.62
N ALA A 61 9.89 -30.32 -27.42
CA ALA A 61 10.33 -31.68 -27.65
C ALA A 61 10.53 -31.97 -29.15
N GLU A 62 11.65 -32.59 -29.49
CA GLU A 62 11.92 -33.05 -30.85
C GLU A 62 11.49 -34.52 -31.03
N PRO A 63 10.69 -34.86 -32.06
CA PRO A 63 10.14 -36.20 -32.24
C PRO A 63 11.20 -37.25 -32.63
N SER A 64 12.30 -36.86 -33.27
CA SER A 64 13.36 -37.79 -33.72
C SER A 64 14.34 -38.13 -32.60
N ALA A 65 14.64 -39.42 -32.41
CA ALA A 65 15.59 -39.92 -31.41
C ALA A 65 17.03 -39.39 -31.60
N GLU A 66 17.47 -39.15 -32.83
CA GLU A 66 18.79 -38.54 -33.12
C GLU A 66 18.84 -37.06 -32.73
N LYS A 67 17.76 -36.33 -33.00
CA LYS A 67 17.64 -34.92 -32.61
C LYS A 67 17.54 -34.77 -31.09
N ARG A 68 16.86 -35.68 -30.41
CA ARG A 68 16.79 -35.73 -28.93
C ARG A 68 18.17 -35.82 -28.28
N ARG A 69 19.03 -36.74 -28.74
CA ARG A 69 20.40 -36.88 -28.22
C ARG A 69 21.29 -35.66 -28.49
N THR A 70 21.05 -34.99 -29.61
CA THR A 70 21.77 -33.75 -29.96
C THR A 70 21.33 -32.61 -29.05
N LEU A 71 20.02 -32.49 -28.83
CA LEU A 71 19.40 -31.52 -27.94
C LEU A 71 19.88 -31.71 -26.50
N GLU A 72 19.94 -32.94 -25.98
CA GLU A 72 20.50 -33.24 -24.64
C GLU A 72 21.95 -32.78 -24.47
N LYS A 73 22.80 -32.93 -25.50
CA LYS A 73 24.19 -32.44 -25.47
C LYS A 73 24.26 -30.92 -25.49
N GLN A 74 23.42 -30.27 -26.30
CA GLN A 74 23.32 -28.81 -26.34
C GLN A 74 22.82 -28.27 -24.99
N LEU A 75 21.83 -28.94 -24.38
CA LEU A 75 21.26 -28.59 -23.09
C LEU A 75 22.29 -28.67 -21.96
N LYS A 76 23.11 -29.73 -21.92
CA LYS A 76 24.24 -29.83 -20.97
C LYS A 76 25.26 -28.71 -21.16
N THR A 77 25.62 -28.41 -22.41
CA THR A 77 26.58 -27.34 -22.72
C THR A 77 26.03 -25.98 -22.30
N PHE A 78 24.74 -25.76 -22.52
CA PHE A 78 24.02 -24.55 -22.15
C PHE A 78 23.92 -24.38 -20.62
N ILE A 79 23.56 -25.44 -19.88
CA ILE A 79 23.54 -25.44 -18.41
C ILE A 79 24.93 -25.06 -17.87
N THR A 80 26.00 -25.69 -18.37
CA THR A 80 27.36 -25.35 -17.91
C THR A 80 27.76 -23.91 -18.24
N LYS A 81 27.32 -23.35 -19.38
CA LYS A 81 27.58 -21.93 -19.69
C LYS A 81 26.83 -20.99 -18.73
N ILE A 82 25.59 -21.32 -18.39
CA ILE A 82 24.77 -20.53 -17.47
C ILE A 82 25.30 -20.63 -16.04
N GLU A 83 25.66 -21.81 -15.56
CA GLU A 83 26.28 -21.98 -14.23
C GLU A 83 27.55 -21.15 -14.04
N ASN A 84 28.23 -20.77 -15.13
CA ASN A 84 29.42 -19.92 -15.12
C ASN A 84 29.13 -18.41 -15.24
N LEU A 85 27.87 -18.00 -15.42
CA LEU A 85 27.50 -16.58 -15.42
C LEU A 85 27.45 -16.05 -13.98
N ASP A 86 27.96 -14.83 -13.80
CA ASP A 86 27.77 -14.10 -12.56
C ASP A 86 26.27 -13.85 -12.32
N ASN A 87 25.84 -13.86 -11.05
CA ASN A 87 24.47 -13.57 -10.61
C ASN A 87 23.44 -14.70 -10.80
N ILE A 88 23.90 -15.96 -10.95
CA ILE A 88 23.06 -17.16 -11.02
C ILE A 88 23.22 -17.98 -9.75
N SER A 89 22.09 -18.22 -9.07
CA SER A 89 22.05 -18.92 -7.79
C SER A 89 21.91 -20.42 -7.97
N ARG A 90 20.99 -20.84 -8.86
CA ARG A 90 20.71 -22.25 -9.12
C ARG A 90 20.19 -22.46 -10.54
N VAL A 91 20.64 -23.53 -11.18
CA VAL A 91 20.10 -24.01 -12.45
C VAL A 91 19.61 -25.43 -12.23
N GLU A 92 18.32 -25.67 -12.42
CA GLU A 92 17.73 -26.99 -12.22
C GLU A 92 16.95 -27.39 -13.46
N GLN A 93 17.36 -28.51 -14.07
CA GLN A 93 16.58 -29.17 -15.10
C GLN A 93 15.54 -30.04 -14.42
N LEU A 94 14.26 -29.76 -14.70
CA LEU A 94 13.18 -30.53 -14.12
C LEU A 94 13.21 -31.94 -14.73
N ASN A 95 13.37 -32.96 -13.88
CA ASN A 95 13.52 -34.33 -14.34
C ASN A 95 12.15 -34.94 -14.66
N ASP A 96 12.10 -35.91 -15.57
CA ASP A 96 10.84 -36.53 -16.01
C ASP A 96 10.03 -37.12 -14.84
N THR A 97 10.72 -37.58 -13.78
CA THR A 97 10.12 -38.09 -12.55
C THR A 97 9.44 -37.03 -11.68
N GLU A 98 9.98 -35.81 -11.64
CA GLU A 98 9.39 -34.69 -10.89
C GLU A 98 8.20 -34.12 -11.63
N LEU A 99 8.30 -34.05 -12.96
CA LEU A 99 7.19 -33.64 -13.81
C LEU A 99 6.01 -34.61 -13.69
N ASN A 100 6.27 -35.93 -13.69
CA ASN A 100 5.26 -36.95 -13.45
C ASN A 100 4.54 -36.75 -12.11
N LYS A 101 5.28 -36.39 -11.05
CA LYS A 101 4.72 -36.14 -9.72
C LYS A 101 3.85 -34.87 -9.67
N LEU A 102 4.20 -33.84 -10.44
CA LEU A 102 3.39 -32.63 -10.58
C LEU A 102 2.11 -32.87 -11.39
N MET A 103 2.15 -33.80 -12.34
CA MET A 103 1.01 -34.13 -13.21
C MET A 103 0.12 -35.24 -12.66
N GLU A 104 0.61 -36.06 -11.73
CA GLU A 104 -0.13 -37.14 -11.05
C GLU A 104 -1.53 -36.73 -10.53
N PRO A 105 -1.73 -35.53 -9.93
CA PRO A 105 -3.06 -35.10 -9.46
C PRO A 105 -4.08 -34.87 -10.58
N TRP A 106 -3.60 -34.64 -11.81
CA TRP A 106 -4.43 -34.26 -12.95
C TRP A 106 -4.58 -35.39 -13.97
N LEU A 107 -3.55 -36.22 -14.15
CA LEU A 107 -3.49 -37.28 -15.16
C LEU A 107 -3.68 -38.69 -14.57
N GLY A 108 -3.60 -38.86 -13.26
CA GLY A 108 -3.63 -40.19 -12.62
C GLY A 108 -2.33 -40.97 -12.81
N LYS A 109 -2.17 -42.06 -12.04
CA LYS A 109 -0.92 -42.86 -11.98
C LYS A 109 -0.63 -43.71 -13.23
N ASP A 110 -1.63 -43.96 -14.08
CA ASP A 110 -1.60 -45.03 -15.09
C ASP A 110 -1.25 -44.55 -16.52
N ILE A 111 -0.88 -43.28 -16.71
CA ILE A 111 -0.43 -42.78 -18.03
C ILE A 111 1.09 -42.83 -18.07
N LEU A 112 1.64 -43.75 -18.87
CA LEU A 112 3.07 -43.80 -19.18
C LEU A 112 3.45 -42.56 -20.02
N LEU A 113 4.01 -41.54 -19.37
CA LEU A 113 4.48 -40.30 -20.00
C LEU A 113 5.61 -40.48 -21.05
N HIS A 114 6.09 -41.72 -21.24
CA HIS A 114 7.14 -42.06 -22.21
C HIS A 114 6.74 -41.79 -23.68
N ASP A 115 5.45 -41.73 -23.99
CA ASP A 115 4.93 -41.54 -25.35
C ASP A 115 4.47 -40.10 -25.67
N LEU A 116 4.48 -39.18 -24.70
CA LEU A 116 4.15 -37.78 -24.97
C LEU A 116 5.44 -36.97 -25.27
N PRO A 117 5.47 -36.16 -26.34
CA PRO A 117 6.54 -35.21 -26.57
C PRO A 117 6.43 -34.05 -25.57
N ILE A 118 7.00 -34.23 -24.39
CA ILE A 118 6.98 -33.24 -23.31
C ILE A 118 8.16 -32.27 -23.48
N PRO A 119 7.93 -30.94 -23.45
CA PRO A 119 8.99 -29.96 -23.56
C PRO A 119 9.92 -30.02 -22.34
N TYR A 120 11.21 -29.80 -22.57
CA TYR A 120 12.17 -29.66 -21.47
C TYR A 120 11.96 -28.30 -20.80
N LEU A 121 11.88 -28.32 -19.46
CA LEU A 121 11.75 -27.13 -18.62
C LEU A 121 13.03 -26.98 -17.80
N ILE A 122 13.68 -25.83 -17.93
CA ILE A 122 14.84 -25.46 -17.13
C ILE A 122 14.43 -24.27 -16.26
N SER A 123 14.51 -24.43 -14.94
CA SER A 123 14.31 -23.35 -13.99
C SER A 123 15.67 -22.75 -13.63
N ILE A 124 15.81 -21.44 -13.78
CA ILE A 124 17.01 -20.69 -13.43
C ILE A 124 16.64 -19.71 -12.32
N GLU A 125 17.28 -19.85 -11.17
CA GLU A 125 17.18 -18.91 -10.07
C GLU A 125 18.33 -17.89 -10.11
N LEU A 126 17.98 -16.61 -10.11
CA LEU A 126 18.90 -15.46 -10.14
C LEU A 126 19.05 -14.88 -8.72
N ASP A 127 20.29 -14.60 -8.32
CA ASP A 127 20.60 -13.98 -7.01
C ASP A 127 20.02 -12.55 -6.92
N SER A 128 20.03 -11.83 -8.03
CA SER A 128 19.34 -10.55 -8.18
C SER A 128 18.75 -10.40 -9.58
N SER A 129 17.50 -9.96 -9.66
CA SER A 129 16.84 -9.67 -10.94
C SER A 129 17.56 -8.53 -11.67
N SER A 130 18.38 -8.86 -12.66
CA SER A 130 19.10 -7.91 -13.51
C SER A 130 18.68 -8.10 -14.96
N ALA A 131 18.11 -7.06 -15.56
CA ALA A 131 17.73 -7.06 -16.97
C ALA A 131 18.91 -7.43 -17.89
N LYS A 132 20.12 -7.04 -17.51
CA LYS A 132 21.35 -7.34 -18.25
C LYS A 132 21.66 -8.85 -18.26
N THR A 133 21.51 -9.53 -17.13
CA THR A 133 21.73 -10.98 -17.02
C THR A 133 20.70 -11.75 -17.84
N ILE A 134 19.46 -11.28 -17.89
CA ILE A 134 18.39 -11.90 -18.70
C ILE A 134 18.65 -11.75 -20.19
N ASP A 135 19.12 -10.58 -20.63
CA ASP A 135 19.48 -10.35 -22.03
C ASP A 135 20.70 -11.19 -22.45
N GLU A 136 21.68 -11.38 -21.56
CA GLU A 136 22.81 -12.28 -21.77
C GLU A 136 22.36 -13.75 -21.91
N ILE A 137 21.45 -14.23 -21.04
CA ILE A 137 20.86 -15.58 -21.14
C ILE A 137 20.09 -15.76 -22.45
N LYS A 138 19.28 -14.77 -22.86
CA LYS A 138 18.54 -14.80 -24.14
C LYS A 138 19.49 -14.88 -25.33
N LEU A 139 20.62 -14.17 -25.29
CA LEU A 139 21.62 -14.18 -26.36
C LEU A 139 22.32 -15.54 -26.47
N ILE A 140 22.71 -16.14 -25.34
CA ILE A 140 23.33 -17.48 -25.30
C ILE A 140 22.32 -18.53 -25.79
N LEU A 141 21.06 -18.44 -25.36
CA LEU A 141 20.01 -19.37 -25.77
C LEU A 141 19.73 -19.28 -27.28
N ALA A 142 19.69 -18.07 -27.84
CA ALA A 142 19.48 -17.88 -29.28
C ALA A 142 20.62 -18.47 -30.14
N GLN A 143 21.85 -18.55 -29.60
CA GLN A 143 23.00 -19.15 -30.29
C GLN A 143 23.01 -20.67 -30.19
N ASP A 144 22.69 -21.23 -29.01
CA ASP A 144 22.82 -22.67 -28.76
C ASP A 144 21.53 -23.45 -29.12
N ILE A 145 20.34 -22.87 -28.91
CA ILE A 145 19.03 -23.53 -29.09
C ILE A 145 18.00 -22.52 -29.67
N PRO A 146 17.96 -22.31 -31.00
CA PRO A 146 17.11 -21.28 -31.61
C PRO A 146 15.59 -21.52 -31.50
N ASN A 147 15.17 -22.75 -31.17
CA ASN A 147 13.75 -23.10 -30.99
C ASN A 147 13.26 -22.94 -29.55
N ALA A 148 14.10 -22.48 -28.61
CA ALA A 148 13.73 -22.31 -27.21
C ALA A 148 12.99 -20.99 -26.97
N SER A 149 11.98 -21.01 -26.11
CA SER A 149 11.25 -19.82 -25.67
C SER A 149 11.62 -19.51 -24.22
N VAL A 150 11.98 -18.26 -23.95
CA VAL A 150 12.19 -17.75 -22.59
C VAL A 150 10.88 -17.15 -22.12
N ASP A 151 10.28 -17.72 -21.07
CA ASP A 151 9.13 -17.12 -20.44
C ASP A 151 9.59 -16.12 -19.37
N ASP A 152 9.63 -14.86 -19.78
CA ASP A 152 10.03 -13.73 -18.97
C ASP A 152 8.84 -13.21 -18.15
N HIS A 153 8.67 -13.78 -16.96
CA HIS A 153 7.61 -13.42 -16.02
C HIS A 153 7.72 -11.95 -15.55
N GLN A 154 8.84 -11.26 -15.82
CA GLN A 154 9.07 -9.89 -15.40
C GLN A 154 8.18 -8.87 -16.12
N ARG A 155 7.80 -9.12 -17.39
CA ARG A 155 6.90 -8.20 -18.11
C ARG A 155 5.50 -8.14 -17.51
N TRP A 156 5.00 -9.28 -17.01
CA TRP A 156 3.72 -9.32 -16.30
C TRP A 156 3.82 -8.67 -14.91
N LEU A 157 4.94 -8.87 -14.21
CA LEU A 157 5.24 -8.20 -12.93
C LEU A 157 5.32 -6.67 -13.07
N GLY A 158 5.95 -6.15 -14.13
CA GLY A 158 6.02 -4.71 -14.38
C GLY A 158 4.64 -4.05 -14.49
N ASN A 159 3.67 -4.75 -15.10
CA ASN A 159 2.30 -4.27 -15.18
C ASN A 159 1.60 -4.26 -13.80
N LEU A 160 1.88 -5.25 -12.93
CA LEU A 160 1.35 -5.30 -11.56
C LEU A 160 1.93 -4.19 -10.67
N LEU A 161 3.23 -3.89 -10.82
CA LEU A 161 3.85 -2.73 -10.16
C LEU A 161 3.22 -1.42 -10.62
N GLY A 162 2.89 -1.31 -11.92
CA GLY A 162 2.12 -0.19 -12.47
C GLY A 162 0.75 -0.02 -11.82
N LEU A 163 -0.01 -1.11 -11.64
CA LEU A 163 -1.31 -1.09 -10.95
C LEU A 163 -1.19 -0.65 -9.49
N THR A 164 -0.15 -1.12 -8.80
CA THR A 164 0.13 -0.75 -7.41
C THR A 164 0.36 0.75 -7.28
N LYS A 165 1.12 1.35 -8.22
CA LYS A 165 1.35 2.79 -8.27
C LYS A 165 0.06 3.58 -8.51
N ILE A 166 -0.83 3.09 -9.37
CA ILE A 166 -2.14 3.72 -9.59
C ILE A 166 -2.98 3.69 -8.30
N ILE A 167 -3.01 2.56 -7.60
CA ILE A 167 -3.73 2.43 -6.31
C ILE A 167 -3.16 3.39 -5.27
N GLN A 168 -1.83 3.55 -5.20
CA GLN A 168 -1.18 4.52 -4.31
C GLN A 168 -1.57 5.97 -4.64
N ILE A 169 -1.61 6.33 -5.93
CA ILE A 169 -2.04 7.67 -6.36
C ILE A 169 -3.50 7.93 -5.96
N ILE A 170 -4.38 6.95 -6.17
CA ILE A 170 -5.78 7.04 -5.77
C ILE A 170 -5.91 7.21 -4.25
N ALA A 171 -5.17 6.41 -3.47
CA ALA A 171 -5.19 6.51 -2.02
C ALA A 171 -4.70 7.89 -1.54
N LEU A 172 -3.62 8.41 -2.13
CA LEU A 172 -3.13 9.76 -1.84
C LEU A 172 -4.18 10.83 -2.18
N LEU A 173 -4.85 10.71 -3.32
CA LEU A 173 -5.91 11.62 -3.74
C LEU A 173 -7.07 11.61 -2.73
N VAL A 174 -7.48 10.43 -2.26
CA VAL A 174 -8.51 10.29 -1.21
C VAL A 174 -8.07 10.98 0.08
N VAL A 175 -6.83 10.80 0.53
CA VAL A 175 -6.31 11.48 1.73
C VAL A 175 -6.34 13.00 1.58
N ILE A 176 -5.90 13.53 0.42
CA ILE A 176 -5.94 14.97 0.12
C ILE A 176 -7.38 15.49 0.12
N LEU A 177 -8.29 14.76 -0.53
CA LEU A 177 -9.70 15.14 -0.62
C LEU A 177 -10.36 15.18 0.75
N VAL A 178 -10.12 14.16 1.59
CA VAL A 178 -10.62 14.08 2.96
C VAL A 178 -10.03 15.20 3.82
N GLY A 179 -8.73 15.49 3.68
CA GLY A 179 -8.08 16.61 4.37
C GLY A 179 -8.68 17.97 3.97
N GLY A 180 -8.96 18.17 2.67
CA GLY A 180 -9.65 19.35 2.17
C GLY A 180 -11.08 19.47 2.70
N ALA A 181 -11.82 18.36 2.73
CA ALA A 181 -13.16 18.31 3.32
C ALA A 181 -13.15 18.62 4.83
N ALA A 182 -12.15 18.12 5.56
CA ALA A 182 -11.95 18.44 6.98
C ALA A 182 -11.70 19.95 7.18
N ALA A 183 -10.84 20.56 6.35
CA ALA A 183 -10.61 21.99 6.40
C ALA A 183 -11.90 22.78 6.13
N LEU A 184 -12.66 22.45 5.08
CA LEU A 184 -13.94 23.11 4.76
C LEU A 184 -14.94 22.98 5.92
N MET A 185 -15.06 21.80 6.51
CA MET A 185 -15.91 21.58 7.67
C MET A 185 -15.50 22.48 8.84
N VAL A 186 -14.21 22.55 9.16
CA VAL A 186 -13.70 23.41 10.24
C VAL A 186 -13.98 24.88 9.95
N ILE A 187 -13.85 25.34 8.70
CA ILE A 187 -14.23 26.71 8.29
C ILE A 187 -15.70 26.96 8.60
N LEU A 188 -16.58 26.06 8.16
CA LEU A 188 -18.03 26.20 8.36
C LEU A 188 -18.39 26.23 9.85
N VAL A 189 -17.85 25.30 10.63
CA VAL A 189 -18.13 25.23 12.07
C VAL A 189 -17.59 26.45 12.81
N THR A 190 -16.39 26.91 12.47
CA THR A 190 -15.81 28.12 13.06
C THR A 190 -16.64 29.36 12.72
N ARG A 191 -17.08 29.49 11.46
CA ARG A 191 -17.96 30.60 11.04
C ARG A 191 -19.32 30.56 11.74
N MET A 192 -19.93 29.38 11.85
CA MET A 192 -21.18 29.23 12.59
C MET A 192 -21.01 29.60 14.06
N GLY A 193 -19.94 29.13 14.72
CA GLY A 193 -19.65 29.48 16.12
C GLY A 193 -19.46 30.98 16.33
N LEU A 194 -18.75 31.66 15.43
CA LEU A 194 -18.61 33.12 15.46
C LEU A 194 -19.94 33.85 15.24
N ALA A 195 -20.77 33.37 14.31
CA ALA A 195 -22.08 33.97 14.04
C ALA A 195 -23.04 33.83 15.24
N ILE A 196 -23.05 32.66 15.89
CA ILE A 196 -23.90 32.39 17.06
C ILE A 196 -23.48 33.25 18.26
N HIS A 197 -22.19 33.45 18.47
CA HIS A 197 -21.66 34.21 19.62
C HIS A 197 -21.24 35.65 19.27
N ARG A 198 -21.74 36.21 18.16
CA ARG A 198 -21.35 37.54 17.67
C ARG A 198 -21.49 38.64 18.74
N GLN A 199 -22.57 38.64 19.51
CA GLN A 199 -22.79 39.60 20.60
C GLN A 199 -21.75 39.50 21.73
N VAL A 200 -21.29 38.29 22.06
CA VAL A 200 -20.25 38.08 23.08
C VAL A 200 -18.90 38.57 22.55
N VAL A 201 -18.61 38.31 21.27
CA VAL A 201 -17.39 38.76 20.59
C VAL A 201 -17.32 40.29 20.49
N GLU A 202 -18.42 40.96 20.12
CA GLU A 202 -18.51 42.43 20.07
C GLU A 202 -18.27 43.06 21.46
N LEU A 203 -18.80 42.47 22.54
CA LEU A 203 -18.54 42.93 23.90
C LEU A 203 -17.06 42.81 24.29
N PHE A 204 -16.39 41.71 23.94
CA PHE A 204 -14.94 41.58 24.15
C PHE A 204 -14.13 42.56 23.31
N HIS A 205 -14.58 42.84 22.07
CA HIS A 205 -13.93 43.80 21.20
C HIS A 205 -14.03 45.23 21.78
N HIS A 206 -15.20 45.62 22.30
CA HIS A 206 -15.38 46.91 23.00
C HIS A 206 -14.57 47.02 24.30
N MET A 207 -14.20 45.90 24.93
CA MET A 207 -13.32 45.86 26.10
C MET A 207 -11.82 45.78 25.75
N GLY A 208 -11.46 45.88 24.46
CA GLY A 208 -10.06 45.93 24.01
C GLY A 208 -9.37 44.56 23.89
N ALA A 209 -10.13 43.47 23.76
CA ALA A 209 -9.55 42.14 23.56
C ALA A 209 -8.81 42.06 22.20
N HIS A 210 -7.58 41.56 22.22
CA HIS A 210 -6.78 41.37 21.01
C HIS A 210 -7.34 40.20 20.18
N ASP A 211 -7.55 40.38 18.87
CA ASP A 211 -8.06 39.34 17.95
C ASP A 211 -7.25 38.03 17.99
N SER A 212 -5.95 38.14 18.27
CA SER A 212 -5.06 36.99 18.44
C SER A 212 -5.42 36.11 19.65
N TYR A 213 -5.97 36.71 20.71
CA TYR A 213 -6.43 35.97 21.89
C TYR A 213 -7.65 35.12 21.56
N ILE A 214 -8.63 35.70 20.84
CA ILE A 214 -9.84 35.00 20.39
C ILE A 214 -9.44 33.87 19.43
N ALA A 215 -8.61 34.16 18.42
CA ALA A 215 -8.12 33.15 17.48
C ALA A 215 -7.36 32.00 18.19
N SER A 216 -6.61 32.31 19.24
CA SER A 216 -5.91 31.29 20.03
C SER A 216 -6.87 30.35 20.78
N ARG A 217 -8.01 30.85 21.26
CA ARG A 217 -9.01 29.98 21.92
C ARG A 217 -9.65 29.01 20.93
N PHE A 218 -10.03 29.50 19.74
CA PHE A 218 -10.62 28.67 18.69
C PHE A 218 -9.63 27.63 18.13
N GLN A 219 -8.36 28.00 17.92
CA GLN A 219 -7.36 27.04 17.44
C GLN A 219 -7.13 25.90 18.44
N PHE A 220 -7.06 26.19 19.75
CA PHE A 220 -6.86 25.16 20.78
C PHE A 220 -8.10 24.27 20.94
N HIS A 221 -9.29 24.85 20.81
CA HIS A 221 -10.54 24.09 20.79
C HIS A 221 -10.56 23.13 19.59
N ALA A 222 -10.33 23.64 18.37
CA ALA A 222 -10.27 22.82 17.16
C ALA A 222 -9.20 21.72 17.26
N LEU A 223 -8.01 22.04 17.78
CA LEU A 223 -6.93 21.08 18.01
C LEU A 223 -7.38 19.95 18.95
N LYS A 224 -7.96 20.29 20.11
CA LYS A 224 -8.40 19.29 21.10
C LYS A 224 -9.48 18.36 20.54
N LEU A 225 -10.48 18.91 19.86
CA LEU A 225 -11.54 18.11 19.25
C LEU A 225 -10.99 17.21 18.13
N SER A 226 -10.05 17.73 17.34
CA SER A 226 -9.43 16.97 16.25
C SER A 226 -8.52 15.86 16.74
N ILE A 227 -7.82 16.04 17.86
CA ILE A 227 -7.01 15.00 18.48
C ILE A 227 -7.91 13.86 18.98
N VAL A 228 -9.01 14.18 19.68
CA VAL A 228 -9.95 13.17 20.20
C VAL A 228 -10.66 12.45 19.05
N GLY A 229 -11.13 13.20 18.05
CA GLY A 229 -11.72 12.63 16.84
C GLY A 229 -10.70 11.77 16.09
N GLY A 230 -9.50 12.28 15.86
CA GLY A 230 -8.44 11.57 15.15
C GLY A 230 -7.99 10.29 15.83
N LEU A 231 -7.82 10.30 17.16
CA LEU A 231 -7.50 9.10 17.94
C LEU A 231 -8.62 8.06 17.87
N SER A 232 -9.88 8.48 17.99
CA SER A 232 -11.01 7.54 17.86
C SER A 232 -11.13 6.97 16.44
N GLY A 233 -10.91 7.78 15.40
CA GLY A 233 -10.84 7.31 14.01
C GLY A 233 -9.70 6.32 13.76
N LEU A 234 -8.51 6.59 14.29
CA LEU A 234 -7.35 5.70 14.22
C LEU A 234 -7.61 4.38 14.96
N LEU A 235 -8.21 4.44 16.16
CA LEU A 235 -8.59 3.25 16.91
C LEU A 235 -9.61 2.39 16.15
N LEU A 236 -10.63 3.01 15.54
CA LEU A 236 -11.60 2.30 14.71
C LEU A 236 -10.93 1.61 13.51
N ALA A 237 -10.01 2.30 12.83
CA ALA A 237 -9.26 1.70 11.72
C ALA A 237 -8.42 0.50 12.21
N GLY A 238 -7.78 0.64 13.37
CA GLY A 238 -7.03 -0.46 14.00
C GLY A 238 -7.92 -1.67 14.33
N ILE A 239 -9.12 -1.44 14.86
CA ILE A 239 -10.12 -2.50 15.12
C ILE A 239 -10.52 -3.17 13.81
N THR A 240 -10.84 -2.40 12.76
CA THR A 240 -11.20 -2.95 11.45
C THR A 240 -10.10 -3.86 10.90
N VAL A 241 -8.84 -3.42 10.96
CA VAL A 241 -7.70 -4.24 10.51
C VAL A 241 -7.52 -5.48 11.38
N ALA A 242 -7.62 -5.35 12.70
CA ALA A 242 -7.52 -6.49 13.61
C ALA A 242 -8.61 -7.53 13.35
N SER A 243 -9.87 -7.10 13.17
CA SER A 243 -10.98 -7.99 12.80
C SER A 243 -10.78 -8.65 11.44
N PHE A 244 -10.23 -7.93 10.45
CA PHE A 244 -9.96 -8.51 9.14
C PHE A 244 -8.85 -9.56 9.25
N SER A 245 -7.77 -9.27 9.99
CA SER A 245 -6.65 -10.19 10.18
C SER A 245 -7.06 -11.50 10.85
N SER A 246 -8.00 -11.49 11.81
CA SER A 246 -8.47 -12.69 12.50
C SER A 246 -9.39 -13.55 11.65
N LEU A 247 -10.18 -12.95 10.75
CA LEU A 247 -11.02 -13.68 9.79
C LEU A 247 -10.16 -14.34 8.71
N LEU A 248 -9.13 -13.64 8.24
CA LEU A 248 -8.22 -14.14 7.21
C LEU A 248 -7.23 -15.18 7.70
N GLY A 249 -6.79 -15.12 8.96
CA GLY A 249 -5.93 -16.15 9.55
C GLY A 249 -6.55 -17.56 9.60
N GLN A 250 -7.87 -17.66 9.42
CA GLN A 250 -8.60 -18.93 9.34
C GLN A 250 -8.64 -19.50 7.90
N ALA A 251 -8.35 -18.68 6.88
CA ALA A 251 -8.29 -19.10 5.48
C ALA A 251 -6.82 -19.30 5.05
N ASN A 252 -6.51 -20.38 4.32
CA ASN A 252 -5.16 -20.79 3.91
C ASN A 252 -4.22 -19.60 3.55
N SER A 253 -3.22 -19.37 4.41
CA SER A 253 -2.38 -18.17 4.50
C SER A 253 -1.31 -18.00 3.41
N ALA A 254 -1.33 -18.85 2.38
CA ALA A 254 -0.30 -18.84 1.33
C ALA A 254 -0.37 -17.59 0.43
N ILE A 255 -1.57 -17.04 0.22
CA ILE A 255 -1.81 -16.02 -0.82
C ILE A 255 -1.76 -14.59 -0.26
N LEU A 256 -2.11 -14.38 1.02
CA LEU A 256 -2.27 -13.05 1.59
C LEU A 256 -1.14 -12.71 2.58
N PRO A 257 -0.51 -11.52 2.48
CA PRO A 257 0.49 -11.07 3.42
C PRO A 257 -0.12 -10.89 4.80
N THR A 258 0.63 -11.26 5.84
CA THR A 258 0.26 -10.93 7.20
C THR A 258 0.24 -9.40 7.35
N LEU A 259 -0.82 -8.86 7.93
CA LEU A 259 -0.98 -7.43 8.21
C LEU A 259 -0.09 -7.03 9.40
N THR A 260 1.23 -7.20 9.24
CA THR A 260 2.23 -6.75 10.22
C THR A 260 2.73 -5.38 9.79
N PHE A 261 2.75 -4.41 10.70
CA PHE A 261 3.23 -3.07 10.42
C PHE A 261 4.64 -2.88 11.00
N THR A 262 5.55 -2.35 10.18
CA THR A 262 6.90 -1.96 10.61
C THR A 262 6.84 -0.70 11.46
N SER A 263 7.85 -0.45 12.30
CA SER A 263 7.93 0.75 13.15
C SER A 263 7.73 2.07 12.38
N GLY A 264 8.23 2.16 11.14
CA GLY A 264 8.03 3.32 10.28
C GLY A 264 6.57 3.52 9.83
N GLU A 265 5.84 2.43 9.59
CA GLU A 265 4.43 2.47 9.17
C GLU A 265 3.52 2.85 10.33
N TRP A 266 3.84 2.37 11.54
CA TRP A 266 3.19 2.86 12.77
C TRP A 266 3.37 4.37 12.95
N GLY A 267 4.57 4.89 12.67
CA GLY A 267 4.82 6.33 12.65
C GLY A 267 3.94 7.07 11.64
N LEU A 268 3.79 6.51 10.43
CA LEU A 268 2.95 7.08 9.38
C LEU A 268 1.46 7.09 9.75
N LEU A 269 0.97 6.05 10.42
CA LEU A 269 -0.40 5.96 10.92
C LEU A 269 -0.66 6.96 12.04
N LEU A 270 0.30 7.16 12.95
CA LEU A 270 0.19 8.14 14.03
C LEU A 270 0.27 9.58 13.49
N LEU A 271 0.93 9.78 12.35
CA LEU A 271 0.98 11.06 11.66
C LEU A 271 -0.40 11.49 11.08
N MET A 272 -1.32 10.56 10.83
CA MET A 272 -2.66 10.88 10.32
C MET A 272 -3.50 11.74 11.27
N PRO A 273 -3.75 11.37 12.53
CA PRO A 273 -4.47 12.24 13.46
C PRO A 273 -3.73 13.54 13.75
N LEU A 274 -2.39 13.54 13.74
CA LEU A 274 -1.58 14.75 13.94
C LEU A 274 -1.73 15.73 12.78
N SER A 275 -1.65 15.26 11.53
CA SER A 275 -1.84 16.09 10.34
C SER A 275 -3.26 16.64 10.26
N ALA A 276 -4.28 15.82 10.53
CA ALA A 276 -5.66 16.29 10.61
C ALA A 276 -5.85 17.38 11.70
N SER A 277 -5.23 17.18 12.86
CA SER A 277 -5.28 18.15 13.97
C SER A 277 -4.57 19.46 13.63
N LEU A 278 -3.43 19.40 12.93
CA LEU A 278 -2.71 20.57 12.47
C LEU A 278 -3.53 21.35 11.43
N ILE A 279 -4.12 20.65 10.46
CA ILE A 279 -5.00 21.25 9.44
C ILE A 279 -6.17 21.96 10.12
N ALA A 280 -6.84 21.30 11.06
CA ALA A 280 -7.96 21.90 11.79
C ALA A 280 -7.54 23.12 12.61
N MET A 281 -6.43 23.04 13.34
CA MET A 281 -5.88 24.15 14.13
C MET A 281 -5.57 25.38 13.26
N MET A 282 -4.83 25.17 12.15
CA MET A 282 -4.46 26.26 11.23
C MET A 282 -5.70 26.85 10.56
N THR A 283 -6.63 25.99 10.13
CA THR A 283 -7.85 26.40 9.45
C THR A 283 -8.76 27.22 10.37
N ALA A 284 -8.94 26.79 11.63
CA ALA A 284 -9.70 27.54 12.62
C ALA A 284 -9.08 28.92 12.85
N ARG A 285 -7.76 28.99 13.08
CA ARG A 285 -7.06 30.26 13.31
C ARG A 285 -7.22 31.23 12.14
N LEU A 286 -6.95 30.79 10.92
CA LEU A 286 -7.05 31.62 9.72
C LEU A 286 -8.49 32.09 9.49
N THR A 287 -9.47 31.23 9.76
CA THR A 287 -10.90 31.57 9.62
C THR A 287 -11.30 32.65 10.62
N VAL A 288 -10.90 32.53 11.89
CA VAL A 288 -11.22 33.54 12.91
C VAL A 288 -10.56 34.87 12.59
N LEU A 289 -9.26 34.89 12.30
CA LEU A 289 -8.55 36.14 12.00
C LEU A 289 -9.14 36.85 10.77
N ARG A 290 -9.48 36.10 9.71
CA ARG A 290 -10.16 36.67 8.54
C ARG A 290 -11.55 37.18 8.87
N SER A 291 -12.29 36.50 9.74
CA SER A 291 -13.64 36.92 10.12
C SER A 291 -13.63 38.17 11.00
N LEU A 292 -12.65 38.32 11.89
CA LEU A 292 -12.51 39.48 12.77
C LEU A 292 -12.03 40.72 11.98
N ALA A 293 -11.10 40.55 11.04
CA ALA A 293 -10.65 41.64 10.17
C ALA A 293 -11.76 42.23 9.26
N LEU A 294 -12.88 41.52 9.11
CA LEU A 294 -14.05 41.98 8.37
C LEU A 294 -15.11 42.66 9.26
N MET A 295 -14.92 42.66 10.58
CA MET A 295 -15.80 43.36 11.52
C MET A 295 -15.33 44.83 11.66
N PRO A 296 -16.24 45.81 11.50
CA PRO A 296 -15.93 47.23 11.61
C PRO A 296 -15.68 47.69 13.05
#